data_AF-A0A2V8U912-F1
#
_entry.id   AF-A0A2V8U912-F1
#
_cell.length_a   1.000
_cell.length_b   1.000
_cell.length_c   1.000
_cell.angle_alpha   90.00
_cell.angle_beta   90.00
_cell.angle_gamma   90.00
#
_symmetry.space_group_name_H-M   'P 1'
#
loop_
_entity.id
_entity.type
_entity.pdbx_description
1 polymer ?
#
loop_
_entity_poly.entity_id
_entity_poly.type
_entity_poly.pdbx_seq_one_letter_code
_entity_poly.pdbx_strand_id
1 'polypeptide(L)'
;MDVNKILVALRQERAQIEEVIINLELLALTRERRRGRPPAILAAARKRGRPKGSKNRPALSRAKAAIASMVERPLFAMAAGQAAIAEQTVS
;
A
#
# COMPACT_ATOMS: atom_id res chain seq x y z
N MET A 1 -36.90 -41.57 -25.82
CA MET A 1 -35.90 -40.53 -25.50
C MET A 1 -34.62 -40.92 -26.20
N ASP A 2 -34.16 -40.09 -27.14
CA ASP A 2 -32.99 -40.41 -27.96
C ASP A 2 -31.73 -39.86 -27.26
N VAL A 3 -30.95 -40.77 -26.70
CA VAL A 3 -29.75 -40.45 -25.91
C VAL A 3 -28.72 -39.68 -26.76
N ASN A 4 -28.62 -39.98 -28.06
CA ASN A 4 -27.66 -39.32 -28.94
C ASN A 4 -28.00 -37.83 -29.14
N LYS A 5 -29.29 -37.52 -29.28
CA LYS A 5 -29.75 -36.12 -29.38
C LYS A 5 -29.43 -35.33 -28.12
N ILE A 6 -29.57 -35.96 -26.95
CA ILE A 6 -29.24 -35.32 -25.67
C ILE A 6 -27.73 -35.09 -25.55
N LEU A 7 -26.90 -36.06 -25.91
CA LEU A 7 -25.45 -35.90 -25.91
C LEU A 7 -24.99 -34.77 -26.84
N VAL A 8 -25.63 -34.62 -28.01
CA VAL A 8 -25.34 -33.52 -28.93
C VAL A 8 -25.70 -32.16 -28.31
N ALA A 9 -26.90 -32.04 -27.72
CA ALA A 9 -27.33 -30.80 -27.06
C ALA A 9 -26.41 -30.42 -25.88
N LEU A 10 -26.05 -31.39 -25.02
CA LEU A 10 -25.14 -31.15 -23.89
C LEU A 10 -23.74 -30.73 -24.33
N ARG A 11 -23.23 -31.27 -25.45
CA ARG A 11 -21.94 -30.84 -26.02
C ARG A 11 -21.99 -29.40 -26.52
N GLN A 12 -23.11 -28.98 -27.12
CA GLN A 12 -23.31 -27.60 -27.57
C GLN A 12 -23.40 -26.63 -26.39
N GLU A 13 -24.19 -26.97 -25.37
CA GLU A 13 -24.31 -26.16 -24.15
C GLU A 13 -22.96 -26.02 -23.43
N ARG A 14 -22.19 -27.11 -23.33
CA ARG A 14 -20.82 -27.07 -22.79
C ARG A 14 -19.93 -26.07 -23.53
N ALA A 15 -19.99 -26.04 -24.87
CA ALA A 15 -19.21 -25.09 -25.66
C ALA A 15 -19.63 -23.63 -25.39
N GLN A 16 -20.93 -23.36 -25.28
CA GLN A 16 -21.45 -22.03 -24.92
C GLN A 16 -20.98 -21.60 -23.52
N ILE A 17 -20.99 -22.52 -22.56
CA ILE A 17 -20.50 -22.26 -21.20
C ILE A 17 -19.00 -21.94 -21.22
N GLU A 18 -18.19 -22.65 -21.99
CA GLU A 18 -16.75 -22.38 -22.13
C GLU A 18 -16.48 -20.97 -22.68
N GLU A 19 -17.24 -20.53 -23.70
CA GLU A 19 -17.15 -19.16 -24.24
C GLU A 19 -17.52 -18.11 -23.19
N VAL A 20 -18.59 -18.34 -22.44
CA VAL A 20 -19.03 -17.43 -21.37
C VAL A 20 -17.99 -17.37 -20.25
N ILE A 21 -17.37 -18.49 -19.89
CA ILE A 21 -16.29 -18.54 -18.88
C ILE A 21 -15.12 -17.68 -19.33
N ILE A 22 -14.62 -17.86 -20.56
CA ILE A 22 -13.48 -17.08 -21.09
C ILE A 22 -13.78 -15.58 -21.04
N ASN A 23 -14.99 -15.18 -21.45
CA ASN A 23 -15.42 -13.78 -21.41
C ASN A 23 -15.48 -13.24 -19.97
N LEU A 24 -16.00 -14.03 -19.02
CA LEU A 24 -16.10 -13.65 -17.62
C LEU A 24 -14.74 -13.63 -16.92
N GLU A 25 -13.82 -14.51 -17.26
CA GLU A 25 -12.44 -14.50 -16.78
C GLU A 25 -11.71 -13.23 -17.24
N LEU A 26 -11.83 -12.89 -18.53
CA LEU A 26 -11.29 -11.65 -19.09
C LEU A 26 -11.90 -10.41 -18.40
N LEU A 27 -13.21 -10.42 -18.15
CA LEU A 27 -13.89 -9.36 -17.41
C LEU A 27 -13.44 -9.32 -15.95
N ALA A 28 -13.21 -10.46 -15.29
CA ALA A 28 -12.73 -10.51 -13.91
C ALA A 28 -11.32 -9.90 -13.79
N LEU A 29 -10.44 -10.17 -14.76
CA LEU A 29 -9.11 -9.56 -14.85
C LEU A 29 -9.16 -8.03 -14.97
N THR A 30 -10.21 -7.48 -15.59
CA THR A 30 -10.36 -6.04 -15.84
C THR A 30 -11.28 -5.32 -14.83
N ARG A 31 -12.19 -6.04 -14.17
CA ARG A 31 -13.16 -5.54 -13.19
C ARG A 31 -12.57 -5.29 -11.82
N GLU A 32 -11.34 -5.73 -11.57
CA GLU A 32 -10.59 -5.28 -10.39
C GLU A 32 -10.52 -3.74 -10.42
N ARG A 33 -11.23 -3.11 -9.48
CA ARG A 33 -11.42 -1.66 -9.39
C ARG A 33 -10.08 -0.98 -9.18
N ARG A 34 -9.42 -0.69 -10.28
CA ARG A 34 -8.19 0.08 -10.33
C ARG A 34 -8.51 1.56 -10.11
N ARG A 35 -8.92 1.93 -8.90
CA ARG A 35 -9.05 3.33 -8.49
C ARG A 35 -7.69 4.01 -8.72
N GLY A 36 -7.64 4.88 -9.73
CA GLY A 36 -6.43 5.61 -10.14
C GLY A 36 -5.40 4.83 -10.99
N ARG A 37 -5.51 3.50 -11.13
CA ARG A 37 -4.55 2.69 -11.89
C ARG A 37 -5.07 2.48 -13.32
N PRO A 38 -4.30 2.88 -14.34
CA PRO A 38 -4.76 2.74 -15.72
C PRO A 38 -4.83 1.25 -16.11
N PRO A 39 -5.57 0.90 -17.18
CA PRO A 39 -5.55 -0.44 -17.75
C PRO A 39 -4.11 -0.87 -18.10
N ALA A 40 -3.83 -2.18 -18.11
CA ALA A 40 -2.46 -2.73 -18.23
C ALA A 40 -1.74 -2.24 -19.49
N ILE A 41 -2.45 -2.07 -20.61
CA ILE A 41 -1.93 -1.55 -21.88
C ILE A 41 -1.40 -0.12 -21.72
N LEU A 42 -2.01 0.69 -20.84
CA LEU A 42 -1.62 2.08 -20.59
C LEU A 42 -0.67 2.25 -19.39
N ALA A 43 -0.26 1.16 -18.74
CA ALA A 43 0.63 1.22 -17.58
C ALA A 43 2.05 1.64 -17.97
N ALA A 44 2.55 1.20 -19.13
CA ALA A 44 3.88 1.55 -19.63
C ALA A 44 4.04 3.04 -19.98
N ALA A 45 2.94 3.71 -20.35
CA ALA A 45 2.93 5.11 -20.74
C ALA A 45 2.90 6.10 -19.55
N ARG A 46 2.63 5.64 -18.31
CA ARG A 46 2.48 6.54 -17.15
C ARG A 46 3.74 6.53 -16.27
N LYS A 47 4.34 7.71 -16.07
CA LYS A 47 5.29 7.93 -14.96
C LYS A 47 4.57 7.73 -13.63
N ARG A 48 5.09 6.81 -12.81
CA ARG A 48 4.65 6.62 -11.41
C ARG A 48 4.76 7.94 -10.66
N GLY A 49 3.67 8.39 -10.05
CA GLY A 49 3.65 9.56 -9.18
C GLY A 49 2.47 10.49 -9.43
N ARG A 50 2.44 11.57 -8.66
CA ARG A 50 1.48 12.66 -8.85
C ARG A 50 1.93 13.53 -10.04
N PRO A 51 1.01 14.15 -10.78
CA PRO A 51 1.37 15.09 -11.83
C PRO A 51 2.32 16.16 -11.29
N LYS A 52 3.30 16.58 -12.11
CA LYS A 52 4.20 17.69 -11.78
C LYS A 52 3.34 18.90 -11.42
N GLY A 53 3.39 19.35 -10.16
CA GLY A 53 2.60 20.48 -9.65
C GLY A 53 1.56 20.16 -8.56
N SER A 54 1.37 18.91 -8.15
CA SER A 54 0.43 18.61 -7.06
C SER A 54 0.96 19.12 -5.70
N LYS A 55 0.21 20.04 -5.04
CA LYS A 55 0.64 20.81 -3.86
C LYS A 55 0.68 20.06 -2.51
N ASN A 56 0.28 18.78 -2.45
CA ASN A 56 0.22 18.08 -1.15
C ASN A 56 1.54 17.39 -0.82
N ARG A 57 2.55 18.17 -0.43
CA ARG A 57 3.89 17.67 -0.04
C ARG A 57 3.85 17.14 1.40
N PRO A 58 4.08 15.83 1.68
CA PRO A 58 4.22 15.32 3.05
C PRO A 58 5.52 15.78 3.74
N ALA A 59 6.38 16.54 3.04
CA ALA A 59 7.57 17.13 3.65
C ALA A 59 7.21 18.13 4.76
N LEU A 60 6.09 18.84 4.63
CA LEU A 60 5.64 19.80 5.65
C LEU A 60 5.14 19.09 6.92
N SER A 61 4.50 17.92 6.81
CA SER A 61 4.09 17.14 7.99
C SER A 61 5.28 16.52 8.71
N ARG A 62 6.31 16.08 7.97
CA ARG A 62 7.55 15.53 8.55
C ARG A 62 8.40 16.61 9.22
N ALA A 63 8.49 17.80 8.62
CA ALA A 63 9.16 18.96 9.22
C ALA A 63 8.42 19.48 10.46
N LYS A 64 7.09 19.55 10.42
CA LYS A 64 6.26 19.95 11.57
C LYS A 64 6.38 18.96 12.74
N ALA A 65 6.42 17.66 12.45
CA ALA A 65 6.67 16.62 13.46
C ALA A 65 8.09 16.71 14.06
N ALA A 66 9.11 16.98 13.24
CA ALA A 66 10.49 17.14 13.71
C ALA A 66 10.64 18.38 14.61
N ILE A 67 10.04 19.51 14.23
CA ILE A 67 10.05 20.74 15.03
C ILE A 67 9.29 20.53 16.35
N ALA A 68 8.14 19.85 16.33
CA ALA A 68 7.40 19.52 17.55
C ALA A 68 8.23 18.65 18.53
N SER A 69 8.95 17.65 18.01
CA SER A 69 9.83 16.79 18.84
C SER A 69 11.08 17.51 19.39
N MET A 70 11.40 18.70 18.88
CA MET A 70 12.52 19.53 19.35
C MET A 70 12.10 20.42 20.53
N VAL A 71 10.81 20.79 20.61
CA VAL A 71 10.23 21.63 21.66
C VAL A 71 9.89 20.81 22.92
N GLU A 72 9.61 19.52 22.78
CA GLU A 72 9.26 18.63 23.89
C GLU A 72 10.45 17.88 24.53
N ARG A 73 11.70 18.31 24.32
CA ARG A 73 12.84 17.76 25.08
C ARG A 73 13.00 18.51 26.40
N PRO A 74 12.66 17.92 27.56
CA PRO A 74 13.03 18.51 28.84
C PRO A 74 14.56 18.43 28.98
N LEU A 75 15.18 19.55 29.35
CA LEU A 75 16.58 19.63 29.78
C LEU A 75 16.73 18.89 31.12
N PHE A 76 16.82 17.55 31.10
CA PHE A 76 17.21 16.77 32.26
C PHE A 76 18.26 15.73 31.86
N ALA A 77 19.46 16.24 31.54
CA ALA A 77 20.67 15.43 31.40
C ALA A 77 21.90 16.28 31.76
N MET A 78 21.95 16.77 33.00
CA MET A 78 23.13 17.40 33.61
C MET A 78 23.17 17.07 35.11
N ALA A 79 23.38 15.79 35.46
CA ALA A 79 23.70 15.37 36.82
C ALA A 79 24.44 14.03 36.80
N ALA A 80 25.63 14.01 36.21
CA ALA A 80 26.59 12.94 36.42
C ALA A 80 27.95 13.61 36.68
N GLY A 81 28.16 14.00 37.94
CA GLY A 81 29.38 14.68 38.35
C GLY A 81 29.29 15.12 39.80
N GLN A 82 29.41 14.19 40.74
CA GLN A 82 29.99 14.51 42.04
C GLN A 82 30.80 13.32 42.54
N ALA A 83 32.10 13.57 42.57
CA ALA A 83 33.15 12.67 42.99
C ALA A 83 33.01 12.31 44.47
N ALA A 84 33.30 11.04 44.75
CA ALA A 84 33.57 10.53 46.07
C ALA A 84 34.87 11.15 46.60
N ILE A 85 34.77 12.09 47.55
CA ILE A 85 35.82 12.37 48.54
C ILE A 85 35.12 12.83 49.82
N ALA A 86 34.93 11.91 50.76
CA ALA A 86 34.53 12.20 52.12
C ALA A 86 35.26 11.23 53.06
N GLU A 87 36.56 11.45 53.23
CA GLU A 87 37.24 11.08 54.46
C GLU A 87 37.46 12.36 55.26
N GLN A 88 36.55 12.60 56.22
CA GLN A 88 36.84 13.38 57.41
C GLN A 88 36.82 12.40 58.56
N THR A 89 37.90 12.35 59.34
CA THR A 89 37.86 12.59 60.79
C THR A 89 39.28 12.60 61.33
N VAL A 90 39.72 13.79 61.72
CA VAL A 90 40.83 14.01 62.65
C VAL A 90 40.34 13.66 64.04
N SER A 91 41.06 12.76 64.72
CA SER A 91 41.58 12.95 66.08
C SER A 91 42.66 11.93 66.36
#